data_AF-A0A351GMW8-F1
#
_entry.id   AF-A0A351GMW8-F1
#
_cell.length_a   1.000
_cell.length_b   1.000
_cell.length_c   1.000
_cell.angle_alpha   90.00
_cell.angle_beta   90.00
_cell.angle_gamma   90.00
#
_symmetry.space_group_name_H-M   'P 1'
#
loop_
_entity.id
_entity.type
_entity.pdbx_description
1 polymer ?
#
loop_
_entity_poly.entity_id
_entity_poly.type
_entity_poly.pdbx_seq_one_letter_code
_entity_poly.pdbx_strand_id
1 'polypeptide(L)'
;MALDTNAGLAQYDAPEKDLYEVGEIPPMGYVPKQMYAWTIRRERHGEPDKAFQVEVVDTPKPDSHEVLVLVMAAGVNYNGVWAGLGVPISPFDGHGADYHIAGSDASGIVWAVGDKVRNWKVG
;
A
#
# COMPACT_ATOMS: atom_id res chain seq x y z
N MET A 1 10.08 -33.44 3.33
CA MET A 1 9.07 -33.49 2.26
C MET A 1 9.51 -32.50 1.20
N ALA A 2 9.83 -33.01 0.01
CA ALA A 2 10.30 -32.23 -1.11
C ALA A 2 9.10 -31.85 -1.98
N LEU A 3 8.58 -30.63 -1.79
CA LEU A 3 7.64 -29.98 -2.70
C LEU A 3 8.04 -28.54 -3.09
N ASP A 4 9.18 -28.04 -2.60
CA ASP A 4 9.62 -26.65 -2.84
C ASP A 4 10.51 -26.46 -4.08
N THR A 5 10.52 -27.43 -5.01
CA THR A 5 11.25 -27.26 -6.27
C THR A 5 10.36 -26.63 -7.32
N ASN A 6 10.55 -25.33 -7.53
CA ASN A 6 10.13 -24.57 -8.72
C ASN A 6 8.64 -24.66 -9.07
N ALA A 7 7.78 -24.10 -8.22
CA ALA A 7 6.68 -23.34 -8.79
C ALA A 7 7.32 -22.07 -9.37
N GLY A 8 7.72 -22.12 -10.65
CA GLY A 8 8.10 -20.91 -11.37
C GLY A 8 7.01 -19.88 -11.08
N LEU A 9 7.38 -18.78 -10.44
CA LEU A 9 6.49 -17.65 -10.16
C LEU A 9 5.65 -17.46 -11.41
N ALA A 10 4.32 -17.52 -11.30
CA ALA A 10 3.44 -17.52 -12.47
C ALA A 10 3.79 -16.32 -13.36
N GLN A 11 4.56 -16.57 -14.41
CA GLN A 11 5.02 -15.55 -15.35
C GLN A 11 3.86 -15.33 -16.31
N TYR A 12 3.08 -14.29 -16.04
CA TYR A 12 2.25 -13.68 -17.07
C TYR A 12 3.00 -12.50 -17.65
N ASP A 13 2.84 -12.29 -18.95
CA ASP A 13 3.39 -11.15 -19.64
C ASP A 13 2.50 -9.93 -19.38
N ALA A 14 3.06 -8.92 -18.74
CA ALA A 14 2.42 -7.63 -18.52
C ALA A 14 3.42 -6.52 -18.87
N PRO A 15 2.98 -5.41 -19.48
CA PRO A 15 3.87 -4.29 -19.76
C PRO A 15 4.23 -3.53 -18.49
N GLU A 16 5.48 -3.08 -18.38
CA GLU A 16 5.90 -2.16 -17.30
C GLU A 16 5.29 -0.77 -17.51
N LYS A 17 4.48 -0.32 -16.55
CA LYS A 17 3.83 1.00 -16.52
C LYS A 17 4.14 1.74 -15.22
N ASP A 18 4.10 3.07 -15.28
CA ASP A 18 4.27 3.89 -14.08
C ASP A 18 3.05 3.85 -13.14
N LEU A 19 1.86 3.47 -13.64
CA LEU A 19 0.61 3.33 -12.90
C LEU A 19 -0.23 2.19 -13.51
N TYR A 20 -0.93 1.43 -12.67
CA TYR A 20 -1.84 0.35 -13.07
C TYR A 20 -3.22 0.61 -12.47
N GLU A 21 -4.27 0.22 -13.19
CA GLU A 21 -5.64 0.32 -12.69
C GLU A 21 -5.92 -0.68 -11.57
N VAL A 22 -6.89 -0.39 -10.71
CA VAL A 22 -7.29 -1.33 -9.64
C VAL A 22 -7.78 -2.64 -10.26
N GLY A 23 -7.11 -3.75 -9.91
CA GLY A 23 -7.37 -5.08 -10.49
C GLY A 23 -6.47 -5.43 -11.67
N GLU A 24 -5.68 -4.49 -12.19
CA GLU A 24 -4.60 -4.75 -13.13
C GLU A 24 -3.32 -5.11 -12.35
N ILE A 25 -2.81 -6.33 -12.54
CA ILE A 25 -1.65 -6.82 -11.78
C ILE A 25 -0.35 -6.50 -12.54
N PRO A 26 0.61 -5.74 -11.98
CA PRO A 26 1.90 -5.43 -12.61
C PRO A 26 2.75 -6.67 -12.88
N PRO A 27 3.82 -6.63 -13.68
CA PRO A 27 4.77 -7.74 -13.79
C PRO A 27 5.32 -8.13 -12.41
N MET A 28 5.47 -9.43 -12.17
CA MET A 28 5.90 -9.93 -10.86
C MET A 28 7.24 -9.31 -10.44
N GLY A 29 7.26 -8.64 -9.29
CA GLY A 29 8.45 -7.95 -8.74
C GLY A 29 8.74 -6.57 -9.33
N TYR A 30 8.00 -6.12 -10.34
CA TYR A 30 8.07 -4.74 -10.85
C TYR A 30 7.24 -3.81 -9.96
N VAL A 31 7.88 -2.76 -9.42
CA VAL A 31 7.22 -1.77 -8.57
C VAL A 31 6.87 -0.52 -9.41
N PRO A 32 5.58 -0.22 -9.65
CA PRO A 32 5.20 1.00 -10.37
C PRO A 32 5.62 2.25 -9.60
N LYS A 33 5.90 3.34 -10.31
CA LYS A 33 6.26 4.63 -9.69
C LYS A 33 5.11 5.24 -8.89
N GLN A 34 3.87 5.04 -9.34
CA GLN A 34 2.68 5.61 -8.74
C GLN A 34 1.63 4.53 -8.44
N MET A 35 0.77 4.81 -7.47
CA MET A 35 -0.34 3.97 -7.07
C MET A 35 -1.58 4.81 -6.75
N TYR A 36 -2.75 4.20 -6.86
CA TYR A 36 -3.99 4.77 -6.34
C TYR A 36 -4.09 4.57 -4.82
N ALA A 37 -4.53 5.59 -4.10
CA ALA A 37 -4.80 5.51 -2.67
C ALA A 37 -5.99 6.39 -2.26
N TRP A 38 -6.69 5.97 -1.21
CA TRP A 38 -7.59 6.85 -0.46
C TRP A 38 -6.76 7.68 0.51
N THR A 39 -6.66 8.98 0.24
CA THR A 39 -5.83 9.91 0.99
C THR A 39 -6.68 10.88 1.81
N ILE A 40 -6.18 11.21 3.00
CA ILE A 40 -6.63 12.33 3.81
C ILE A 40 -5.63 13.48 3.61
N ARG A 41 -6.13 14.71 3.60
CA ARG A 41 -5.33 15.94 3.69
C ARG A 41 -5.84 16.80 4.84
N ARG A 42 -4.98 17.62 5.44
CA ARG A 42 -5.30 18.38 6.67
C ARG A 42 -6.50 19.30 6.45
N GLU A 43 -6.56 19.97 5.30
CA GLU A 43 -7.64 20.87 4.92
C GLU A 43 -8.99 20.16 4.66
N ARG A 44 -8.99 18.83 4.55
CA ARG A 44 -10.20 18.02 4.35
C ARG A 44 -10.69 17.32 5.61
N HIS A 45 -10.09 17.57 6.78
CA HIS A 45 -10.55 16.93 8.01
C HIS A 45 -12.06 17.10 8.22
N GLY A 46 -12.73 16.00 8.54
CA GLY A 46 -14.19 15.95 8.65
C GLY A 46 -14.72 14.53 8.55
N GLU A 47 -16.02 14.42 8.24
CA GLU A 47 -16.69 13.13 8.04
C GLU A 47 -15.97 12.28 6.97
N PRO A 48 -15.93 10.94 7.11
CA PRO A 48 -15.14 10.08 6.23
C PRO A 48 -15.42 10.23 4.73
N ASP A 49 -16.67 10.52 4.35
CA ASP A 49 -17.09 10.74 2.95
C ASP A 49 -16.49 11.99 2.31
N LYS A 50 -15.99 12.93 3.13
CA LYS A 50 -15.32 14.16 2.69
C LYS A 50 -13.81 14.08 2.87
N ALA A 51 -13.36 13.54 4.00
CA ALA A 51 -11.96 13.49 4.38
C ALA A 51 -11.12 12.61 3.44
N PHE A 52 -11.66 11.45 3.07
CA PHE A 52 -11.02 10.52 2.16
C PHE A 52 -11.35 10.87 0.71
N GLN A 53 -10.31 11.02 -0.12
CA GLN A 53 -10.43 11.18 -1.57
C GLN A 53 -9.44 10.26 -2.28
N VAL A 54 -9.83 9.73 -3.45
CA VAL A 54 -8.93 8.93 -4.28
C VAL A 54 -7.93 9.85 -4.97
N GLU A 55 -6.65 9.59 -4.78
CA GLU A 55 -5.55 10.31 -5.41
C GLU A 55 -4.52 9.33 -5.97
N VAL A 56 -3.76 9.78 -6.98
CA VAL A 56 -2.56 9.09 -7.45
C VAL A 56 -1.37 9.64 -6.66
N VAL A 57 -0.62 8.76 -6.01
CA VAL A 57 0.53 9.10 -5.16
C VAL A 57 1.73 8.24 -5.52
N ASP A 58 2.92 8.64 -5.06
CA ASP A 58 4.12 7.85 -5.27
C ASP A 58 4.07 6.53 -4.48
N THR A 59 4.48 5.44 -5.12
CA THR A 59 4.61 4.14 -4.47
C THR A 59 5.81 4.15 -3.54
N PRO A 60 5.66 3.80 -2.26
CA PRO A 60 6.80 3.75 -1.33
C PRO A 60 7.78 2.64 -1.74
N LYS A 61 9.07 2.90 -1.54
CA LYS A 61 10.12 1.89 -1.67
C LYS A 61 10.42 1.32 -0.28
N PRO A 62 10.44 -0.01 -0.11
CA PRO A 62 10.78 -0.59 1.18
C PRO A 62 12.25 -0.30 1.54
N ASP A 63 12.50 0.13 2.77
CA ASP A 63 13.86 0.12 3.34
C ASP A 63 14.32 -1.34 3.56
N SER A 64 15.59 -1.50 3.89
CA SER A 64 16.32 -2.73 4.16
C SER A 64 15.56 -3.78 4.99
N HIS A 65 14.75 -3.38 5.97
CA HIS A 65 13.99 -4.29 6.84
C HIS A 65 12.48 -4.33 6.55
N GLU A 66 12.02 -3.67 5.49
CA GLU A 66 10.60 -3.53 5.17
C GLU A 66 10.18 -4.43 3.99
N VAL A 67 8.88 -4.61 3.83
CA VAL A 67 8.27 -5.25 2.66
C VAL A 67 7.24 -4.32 2.05
N LEU A 68 7.12 -4.36 0.72
CA LEU A 68 6.03 -3.74 -0.01
C LEU A 68 4.99 -4.81 -0.35
N VAL A 69 3.72 -4.53 -0.05
CA VAL A 69 2.62 -5.47 -0.28
C VAL A 69 1.69 -4.92 -1.36
N LEU A 70 1.39 -5.73 -2.37
CA LEU A 70 0.29 -5.49 -3.29
C LEU A 70 -1.01 -5.85 -2.56
N VAL A 71 -1.73 -4.83 -2.08
CA VAL A 71 -2.93 -5.00 -1.26
C VAL A 71 -4.11 -5.46 -2.12
N MET A 72 -4.69 -6.60 -1.76
CA MET A 72 -5.87 -7.17 -2.42
C MET A 72 -7.17 -6.78 -1.70
N ALA A 73 -7.11 -6.66 -0.37
CA ALA A 73 -8.21 -6.15 0.44
C ALA A 73 -7.68 -5.46 1.71
N ALA A 74 -8.48 -4.56 2.26
CA ALA A 74 -8.20 -3.87 3.52
C ALA A 74 -9.40 -3.95 4.48
N GLY A 75 -9.13 -3.95 5.78
CA GLY A 75 -10.15 -3.91 6.82
C GLY A 75 -10.52 -2.48 7.22
N VAL A 76 -11.78 -2.26 7.59
CA VAL A 76 -12.29 -0.97 8.06
C VAL A 76 -12.27 -0.93 9.59
N ASN A 77 -11.61 0.07 10.15
CA ASN A 77 -11.41 0.22 11.59
C ASN A 77 -11.71 1.64 12.09
N TYR A 78 -12.01 1.79 13.38
CA TYR A 78 -12.32 3.09 14.01
C TYR A 78 -11.19 4.11 13.89
N ASN A 79 -9.92 3.68 13.85
CA ASN A 79 -8.78 4.58 13.71
C ASN A 79 -8.80 5.35 12.38
N GLY A 80 -9.35 4.78 11.30
CA GLY A 80 -9.53 5.48 10.03
C GLY A 80 -10.53 6.64 10.16
N VAL A 81 -11.58 6.45 10.95
CA VAL A 81 -12.55 7.52 11.26
C VAL A 81 -11.87 8.64 12.04
N TRP A 82 -11.11 8.31 13.08
CA TRP A 82 -10.36 9.30 13.87
C TRP A 82 -9.31 10.06 13.04
N ALA A 83 -8.62 9.36 12.15
CA ALA A 83 -7.66 9.96 11.22
C ALA A 83 -8.34 10.95 10.25
N GLY A 84 -9.49 10.58 9.69
CA GLY A 84 -10.29 11.45 8.81
C GLY A 84 -10.81 12.69 9.54
N LEU A 85 -11.35 12.50 10.75
CA LEU A 85 -11.84 13.59 11.59
C LEU A 85 -10.71 14.52 12.09
N GLY A 86 -9.51 13.99 12.29
CA GLY A 86 -8.42 14.69 12.99
C GLY A 86 -8.65 14.83 14.49
N VAL A 87 -9.43 13.93 15.09
CA VAL A 87 -9.85 13.94 16.50
C VAL A 87 -9.61 12.55 17.11
N PRO A 88 -9.01 12.44 18.31
CA PRO A 88 -8.60 13.52 19.21
C PRO A 88 -7.31 14.25 18.79
N ILE A 89 -6.60 13.72 17.79
CA ILE A 89 -5.38 14.29 17.26
C ILE A 89 -5.34 14.10 15.75
N SER A 90 -4.76 15.07 15.05
CA SER A 90 -4.51 14.96 13.62
C SER A 90 -3.25 14.11 13.37
N PRO A 91 -3.28 13.11 12.46
CA PRO A 91 -2.09 12.33 12.11
C PRO A 91 -0.93 13.22 11.62
N PHE A 92 -1.28 14.34 10.99
CA PHE A 92 -0.33 15.32 10.47
C PHE A 92 0.50 16.01 11.55
N ASP A 93 0.03 16.05 12.80
CA ASP A 93 0.81 16.56 13.93
C ASP A 93 1.88 15.55 14.40
N GLY A 94 1.75 14.27 14.01
CA GLY A 94 2.72 13.22 14.30
C GLY A 94 3.80 13.08 13.23
N HIS A 95 3.44 13.06 11.94
CA HIS A 95 4.38 12.79 10.85
C HIS A 95 4.70 14.00 9.95
N GLY A 96 3.92 15.08 9.97
CA GLY A 96 4.21 16.31 9.21
C GLY A 96 4.18 16.20 7.68
N ALA A 97 3.64 15.12 7.12
CA ALA A 97 3.55 14.91 5.67
C ALA A 97 2.31 15.61 5.07
N ASP A 98 2.29 15.80 3.74
CA ASP A 98 1.21 16.54 3.07
C ASP A 98 -0.11 15.77 2.95
N TYR A 99 -0.06 14.43 3.08
CA TYR A 99 -1.23 13.56 3.05
C TYR A 99 -1.03 12.34 3.97
N HIS A 100 -2.13 11.66 4.31
CA HIS A 100 -2.14 10.46 5.13
C HIS A 100 -2.99 9.37 4.47
N ILE A 101 -2.46 8.16 4.34
CA ILE A 101 -3.20 6.98 3.88
C ILE A 101 -3.49 6.13 5.11
N ALA A 102 -4.77 6.06 5.50
CA ALA A 102 -5.20 5.23 6.63
C ALA A 102 -5.47 3.78 6.20
N GLY A 103 -5.54 2.88 7.18
CA GLY A 103 -5.81 1.46 6.99
C GLY A 103 -4.86 0.62 7.85
N SER A 104 -5.40 -0.17 8.78
CA SER A 104 -4.60 -0.94 9.75
C SER A 104 -4.81 -2.46 9.66
N ASP A 105 -5.53 -2.91 8.65
CA ASP A 105 -5.69 -4.32 8.29
C ASP A 105 -5.54 -4.45 6.78
N ALA A 106 -4.83 -5.49 6.32
CA ALA A 106 -4.65 -5.78 4.91
C ALA A 106 -4.48 -7.28 4.66
N SER A 107 -4.91 -7.73 3.48
CA SER A 107 -4.48 -8.98 2.88
C SER A 107 -3.92 -8.70 1.48
N GLY A 108 -2.83 -9.38 1.12
CA GLY A 108 -2.12 -9.09 -0.12
C GLY A 108 -0.95 -10.00 -0.38
N ILE A 109 -0.20 -9.67 -1.42
CA ILE A 109 0.96 -10.42 -1.89
C ILE A 109 2.21 -9.61 -1.57
N VAL A 110 3.26 -10.25 -1.03
CA VAL A 110 4.55 -9.59 -0.86
C VAL A 110 5.12 -9.31 -2.25
N TRP A 111 5.27 -8.04 -2.60
CA TRP A 111 5.61 -7.60 -3.95
C TRP A 111 7.07 -7.19 -4.10
N ALA A 112 7.65 -6.61 -3.05
CA ALA A 112 9.08 -6.34 -2.95
C ALA A 112 9.56 -6.49 -1.50
N VAL A 113 10.85 -6.78 -1.31
CA VAL A 113 11.46 -6.96 0.01
C VAL A 113 12.76 -6.15 0.11
N GLY A 114 13.02 -5.59 1.29
CA GLY A 114 14.31 -4.98 1.62
C GLY A 114 15.45 -6.00 1.67
N ASP A 115 16.68 -5.53 1.46
CA ASP A 115 17.90 -6.36 1.36
C ASP A 115 18.27 -7.13 2.64
N LYS A 116 17.69 -6.77 3.79
CA LYS A 116 17.87 -7.44 5.09
C LYS A 116 16.66 -8.27 5.53
N VAL A 117 15.59 -8.34 4.74
CA VAL A 117 14.47 -9.26 5.01
C VAL A 117 14.92 -10.71 4.78
N ARG A 118 14.63 -11.60 5.73
CA ARG A 118 15.04 -13.02 5.68
C ARG A 118 13.88 -14.01 5.81
N ASN A 119 12.76 -13.56 6.38
CA ASN A 119 11.64 -14.44 6.75
C ASN A 119 10.50 -14.41 5.72
N TRP A 120 10.57 -13.52 4.73
CA TRP A 120 9.56 -13.33 3.69
C TRP A 120 10.23 -13.23 2.33
N LYS A 121 9.50 -13.60 1.28
CA LYS A 121 9.93 -13.55 -0.13
C LYS A 121 8.81 -12.95 -0.98
N VAL A 122 9.18 -12.44 -2.16
CA VAL A 122 8.19 -12.02 -3.16
C VAL A 122 7.34 -13.23 -3.59
N GLY A 123 6.02 -13.04 -3.68
CA GLY A 123 5.03 -14.09 -3.94
C GLY A 123 4.46 -14.67 -2.65
#